data_AF-A0A7S4E1I4-F1
#
_entry.id   AF-A0A7S4E1I4-F1
#
_cell.length_a   1.000
_cell.length_b   1.000
_cell.length_c   1.000
_cell.angle_alpha   90.00
_cell.angle_beta   90.00
_cell.angle_gamma   90.00
#
_symmetry.space_group_name_H-M   'P 1'
#
loop_
_entity.id
_entity.type
_entity.pdbx_description
1 polymer ?
#
loop_
_entity_poly.entity_id
_entity_poly.type
_entity_poly.pdbx_seq_one_letter_code
_entity_poly.pdbx_strand_id
1 'polypeptide(L)'
;RRRVRDDFTTNYLAYSTDNGAFYYYLTEKNKTYQETMIDIKAYAETEGIPYRHWLMDSWWYYKGVGDGVKNWTAMPSIFPDGIHTVYNLTQWPIVAHNRYWSSNTDYAKQNGGEWDFIVETEKALPTSQGFWDYLLREARTWGLRTYEQDWLYNEFRDMDCTLE
;
A
#
# COMPACT_ATOMS: atom_id res chain seq x y z
N ARG A 1 -16.99 4.63 19.89
CA ARG A 1 -16.96 3.38 19.08
C ARG A 1 -17.62 3.68 17.74
N ARG A 2 -16.89 3.63 16.61
CA ARG A 2 -17.49 3.67 15.27
C ARG A 2 -18.34 2.42 15.06
N ARG A 3 -19.51 2.56 14.46
CA ARG A 3 -20.33 1.40 14.07
C ARG A 3 -19.70 0.77 12.83
N VAL A 4 -19.89 -0.53 12.64
CA VAL A 4 -19.44 -1.25 11.42
C VAL A 4 -19.98 -0.59 10.14
N ARG A 5 -21.13 0.08 10.22
CA ARG A 5 -21.74 0.87 9.13
C ARG A 5 -21.04 2.21 8.84
N ASP A 6 -20.01 2.58 9.59
CA ASP A 6 -19.27 3.84 9.41
C ASP A 6 -17.94 3.64 8.68
N ASP A 7 -17.66 2.42 8.17
CA ASP A 7 -16.44 2.20 7.39
C ASP A 7 -16.57 2.87 6.02
N PHE A 8 -15.64 3.77 5.74
CA PHE A 8 -15.67 4.59 4.53
C PHE A 8 -15.52 3.73 3.28
N THR A 9 -14.67 2.70 3.34
CA THR A 9 -14.32 1.91 2.16
C THR A 9 -15.43 0.95 1.73
N THR A 10 -16.38 0.64 2.61
CA THR A 10 -17.53 -0.24 2.33
C THR A 10 -18.81 0.53 1.96
N ASN A 11 -18.86 1.84 2.26
CA ASN A 11 -20.03 2.68 2.03
C ASN A 11 -20.04 3.38 0.66
N TYR A 12 -18.89 3.44 -0.02
CA TYR A 12 -18.74 4.18 -1.25
C TYR A 12 -18.04 3.38 -2.34
N LEU A 13 -18.40 3.67 -3.59
CA LEU A 13 -17.76 3.09 -4.76
C LEU A 13 -16.27 3.49 -4.80
N ALA A 14 -15.42 2.50 -5.08
CA ALA A 14 -13.97 2.64 -5.18
C ALA A 14 -13.50 2.49 -6.63
N TYR A 15 -12.41 3.16 -6.99
CA TYR A 15 -11.63 2.75 -8.16
C TYR A 15 -10.54 1.76 -7.73
N SER A 16 -10.50 0.56 -8.29
CA SER A 16 -9.48 -0.43 -7.93
C SER A 16 -8.42 -0.58 -9.00
N THR A 17 -7.15 -0.68 -8.59
CA THR A 17 -6.01 -1.05 -9.44
C THR A 17 -5.45 -2.44 -9.12
N ASP A 18 -6.20 -3.24 -8.37
CA ASP A 18 -5.85 -4.62 -8.00
C ASP A 18 -5.91 -5.59 -9.20
N ASN A 19 -5.38 -6.79 -9.01
CA ASN A 19 -5.29 -7.85 -9.98
C ASN A 19 -6.62 -8.10 -10.71
N GLY A 20 -6.57 -7.98 -12.04
CA GLY A 20 -7.73 -8.07 -12.92
C GLY A 20 -8.36 -6.73 -13.29
N ALA A 21 -7.98 -5.62 -12.65
CA ALA A 21 -8.34 -4.28 -13.08
C ALA A 21 -7.55 -3.83 -14.32
N PHE A 22 -8.07 -2.84 -15.05
CA PHE A 22 -7.43 -2.33 -16.27
C PHE A 22 -6.04 -1.74 -16.00
N TYR A 23 -5.88 -0.93 -14.95
CA TYR A 23 -4.60 -0.33 -14.56
C TYR A 23 -3.83 -1.17 -13.53
N TYR A 24 -3.95 -2.50 -13.57
CA TYR A 24 -3.08 -3.38 -12.78
C TYR A 24 -1.73 -3.53 -13.48
N TYR A 25 -0.65 -3.03 -12.86
CA TYR A 25 0.69 -2.93 -13.49
C TYR A 25 0.68 -2.24 -14.87
N LEU A 26 -0.27 -1.33 -15.09
CA LEU A 26 -0.46 -0.60 -16.33
C LEU A 26 -0.79 0.86 -16.02
N THR A 27 -0.19 1.78 -16.77
CA THR A 27 -0.54 3.20 -16.75
C THR A 27 -1.13 3.63 -18.10
N GLU A 28 -1.71 4.82 -18.14
CA GLU A 28 -1.96 5.47 -19.42
C GLU A 28 -0.65 5.63 -20.22
N LYS A 29 -0.77 5.62 -21.55
CA LYS A 29 0.39 5.67 -22.44
C LYS A 29 1.23 6.91 -22.18
N ASN A 30 2.53 6.69 -21.95
CA ASN A 30 3.53 7.73 -21.67
C ASN A 30 3.27 8.53 -20.37
N LYS A 31 2.55 7.95 -19.41
CA LYS A 31 2.28 8.56 -18.11
C LYS A 31 2.72 7.68 -16.96
N THR A 32 2.96 8.31 -15.83
CA THR A 32 3.13 7.69 -14.52
C THR A 32 1.78 7.29 -13.92
N TYR A 33 1.80 6.53 -12.82
CA TYR A 33 0.57 6.27 -12.06
C TYR A 33 0.03 7.52 -11.39
N GLN A 34 0.91 8.45 -10.96
CA GLN A 34 0.47 9.74 -10.43
C GLN A 34 -0.46 10.47 -11.41
N GLU A 35 -0.02 10.63 -12.66
CA GLU A 35 -0.80 11.29 -13.71
C GLU A 35 -2.05 10.48 -14.05
N THR A 36 -1.90 9.16 -14.23
CA THR A 36 -3.01 8.26 -14.55
C THR A 36 -4.14 8.35 -13.51
N MET A 37 -3.82 8.36 -12.22
CA MET A 37 -4.84 8.46 -11.16
C MET A 37 -5.53 9.83 -11.11
N ILE A 38 -4.81 10.90 -11.40
CA ILE A 38 -5.38 12.25 -11.51
C ILE A 38 -6.35 12.32 -12.72
N ASP A 39 -5.98 11.71 -13.84
CA ASP A 39 -6.83 11.69 -15.04
C ASP A 39 -8.07 10.79 -14.87
N ILE A 40 -7.95 9.65 -14.19
CA ILE A 40 -9.10 8.82 -13.80
C ILE A 40 -10.10 9.62 -12.95
N LYS A 41 -9.60 10.44 -12.03
CA LYS A 41 -10.44 11.34 -11.23
C LYS A 41 -11.17 12.37 -12.10
N ALA A 42 -10.47 13.05 -12.99
CA ALA A 42 -11.06 14.04 -13.89
C ALA A 42 -12.12 13.42 -14.83
N TYR A 43 -11.82 12.23 -15.36
CA TYR A 43 -12.77 11.46 -16.18
C TYR A 43 -14.02 11.07 -15.37
N ALA A 44 -13.84 10.52 -14.17
CA ALA A 44 -14.94 10.13 -13.31
C ALA A 44 -15.86 11.31 -12.96
N GLU A 45 -15.31 12.51 -12.74
CA GLU A 45 -16.12 13.72 -12.51
C GLU A 45 -16.89 14.14 -13.76
N THR A 46 -16.27 14.04 -14.94
CA THR A 46 -16.91 14.36 -16.22
C THR A 46 -18.09 13.42 -16.51
N GLU A 47 -17.91 12.13 -16.25
CA GLU A 47 -18.93 11.09 -16.50
C GLU A 47 -19.91 10.90 -15.33
N GLY A 48 -19.75 11.65 -14.23
CA GLY A 48 -20.59 11.52 -13.04
C GLY A 48 -20.44 10.19 -12.29
N ILE A 49 -19.30 9.51 -12.43
CA ILE A 49 -19.02 8.25 -11.72
C ILE A 49 -18.60 8.57 -10.27
N PRO A 50 -19.34 8.10 -9.26
CA PRO A 50 -19.20 8.61 -7.89
C PRO A 50 -18.12 7.87 -7.09
N TYR A 51 -16.92 7.67 -7.65
CA TYR A 51 -15.78 7.13 -6.89
C TYR A 51 -15.42 8.06 -5.73
N ARG A 52 -15.22 7.48 -4.54
CA ARG A 52 -14.87 8.23 -3.32
C ARG A 52 -13.55 7.85 -2.70
N HIS A 53 -12.96 6.74 -3.11
CA HIS A 53 -11.65 6.25 -2.70
C HIS A 53 -11.08 5.36 -3.80
N TRP A 54 -9.82 4.97 -3.65
CA TRP A 54 -9.19 4.04 -4.57
C TRP A 54 -8.24 3.08 -3.86
N LEU A 55 -8.02 1.93 -4.49
CA LEU A 55 -7.06 0.92 -4.05
C LEU A 55 -5.77 1.06 -4.86
N MET A 56 -4.68 1.34 -4.15
CA MET A 56 -3.32 1.43 -4.65
C MET A 56 -2.61 0.10 -4.37
N ASP A 57 -2.52 -0.74 -5.42
CA ASP A 57 -2.09 -2.14 -5.31
C ASP A 57 -0.56 -2.32 -5.11
N SER A 58 0.01 -3.47 -5.42
CA SER A 58 1.36 -3.93 -5.07
C SER A 58 2.51 -3.36 -5.93
N TRP A 59 2.26 -2.34 -6.74
CA TRP A 59 3.20 -1.83 -7.76
C TRP A 59 3.96 -0.55 -7.38
N TRP A 60 3.66 0.08 -6.23
CA TRP A 60 4.19 1.42 -5.91
C TRP A 60 5.39 1.46 -4.96
N TYR A 61 5.67 0.37 -4.25
CA TYR A 61 6.73 0.31 -3.23
C TYR A 61 7.89 -0.59 -3.66
N TYR A 62 9.02 -0.47 -2.96
CA TYR A 62 10.21 -1.27 -3.26
C TYR A 62 10.06 -2.70 -2.74
N LYS A 63 10.32 -3.66 -3.62
CA LYS A 63 10.30 -5.10 -3.31
C LYS A 63 11.69 -5.63 -3.01
N GLY A 64 11.73 -6.63 -2.14
CA GLY A 64 12.94 -7.31 -1.68
C GLY A 64 12.97 -8.78 -2.07
N VAL A 65 13.59 -9.60 -1.22
CA VAL A 65 13.60 -11.06 -1.34
C VAL A 65 12.17 -11.58 -1.44
N GLY A 66 11.95 -12.52 -2.37
CA GLY A 66 10.65 -13.15 -2.60
C GLY A 66 9.54 -12.17 -2.98
N ASP A 67 9.83 -11.00 -3.55
CA ASP A 67 8.84 -9.95 -3.83
C ASP A 67 8.10 -9.41 -2.57
N GLY A 68 8.66 -9.65 -1.38
CA GLY A 68 8.19 -9.07 -0.13
C GLY A 68 8.51 -7.58 -0.05
N VAL A 69 7.90 -6.88 0.90
CA VAL A 69 8.10 -5.43 1.06
C VAL A 69 9.50 -5.18 1.61
N LYS A 70 10.33 -4.50 0.82
CA LYS A 70 11.64 -4.03 1.29
C LYS A 70 11.51 -2.67 1.96
N ASN A 71 10.85 -1.73 1.29
CA ASN A 71 10.64 -0.38 1.76
C ASN A 71 9.27 0.10 1.27
N TRP A 72 8.38 0.44 2.20
CA TRP A 72 6.99 0.81 1.93
C TRP A 72 6.85 2.32 1.66
N THR A 73 7.70 2.83 0.78
CA THR A 73 7.71 4.21 0.30
C THR A 73 7.51 4.25 -1.20
N ALA A 74 6.93 5.35 -1.67
CA ALA A 74 6.64 5.54 -3.09
C ALA A 74 7.92 5.59 -3.93
N MET A 75 7.98 4.78 -4.96
CA MET A 75 9.02 4.89 -5.98
C MET A 75 8.81 6.17 -6.81
N PRO A 76 9.84 7.02 -7.02
CA PRO A 76 9.72 8.24 -7.82
C PRO A 76 9.34 7.99 -9.29
N SER A 77 9.63 6.80 -9.82
CA SER A 77 9.19 6.39 -11.17
C SER A 77 7.68 6.17 -11.28
N ILE A 78 7.00 5.99 -10.14
CA ILE A 78 5.56 5.73 -10.05
C ILE A 78 4.82 7.00 -9.59
N PHE A 79 5.35 7.65 -8.56
CA PHE A 79 4.85 8.91 -8.00
C PHE A 79 5.97 9.95 -7.89
N PRO A 80 6.30 10.66 -8.99
CA PRO A 80 7.43 11.59 -9.02
C PRO A 80 7.33 12.71 -7.99
N ASP A 81 6.11 13.17 -7.68
CA ASP A 81 5.83 14.19 -6.67
C ASP A 81 5.25 13.59 -5.38
N GLY A 82 5.34 12.27 -5.22
CA GLY A 82 4.83 11.52 -4.07
C GLY A 82 3.31 11.31 -4.04
N ILE A 83 2.88 10.29 -3.29
CA ILE A 83 1.47 9.87 -3.19
C ILE A 83 0.56 11.01 -2.69
N HIS A 84 1.07 11.87 -1.80
CA HIS A 84 0.32 13.00 -1.24
C HIS A 84 -0.18 13.97 -2.32
N THR A 85 0.52 14.09 -3.45
CA THR A 85 0.08 14.91 -4.59
C THR A 85 -1.21 14.38 -5.20
N VAL A 86 -1.32 13.06 -5.39
CA VAL A 86 -2.56 12.42 -5.85
C VAL A 86 -3.68 12.65 -4.84
N TYR A 87 -3.43 12.45 -3.54
CA TYR A 87 -4.43 12.70 -2.51
C TYR A 87 -4.91 14.15 -2.49
N ASN A 88 -3.99 15.12 -2.56
CA ASN A 88 -4.31 16.55 -2.53
C ASN A 88 -5.11 17.00 -3.76
N LEU A 89 -4.82 16.46 -4.94
CA LEU A 89 -5.53 16.84 -6.17
C LEU A 89 -6.87 16.12 -6.33
N THR A 90 -6.97 14.87 -5.89
CA THR A 90 -8.18 14.05 -6.08
C THR A 90 -9.13 14.09 -4.89
N GLN A 91 -8.62 14.39 -3.69
CA GLN A 91 -9.29 14.26 -2.41
C GLN A 91 -9.81 12.82 -2.15
N TRP A 92 -9.29 11.83 -2.86
CA TRP A 92 -9.66 10.43 -2.68
C TRP A 92 -8.79 9.77 -1.62
N PRO A 93 -9.36 9.34 -0.47
CA PRO A 93 -8.64 8.51 0.48
C PRO A 93 -8.17 7.21 -0.17
N ILE A 94 -7.10 6.64 0.37
CA ILE A 94 -6.38 5.52 -0.24
C ILE A 94 -6.55 4.26 0.61
N VAL A 95 -6.90 3.15 -0.05
CA VAL A 95 -6.58 1.81 0.45
C VAL A 95 -5.23 1.43 -0.15
N ALA A 96 -4.27 1.01 0.65
CA ALA A 96 -2.93 0.71 0.16
C ALA A 96 -2.54 -0.73 0.49
N HIS A 97 -2.08 -1.42 -0.55
CA HIS A 97 -1.55 -2.78 -0.47
C HIS A 97 -0.18 -2.83 0.21
N ASN A 98 0.01 -3.88 0.99
CA ASN A 98 1.28 -4.32 1.55
C ASN A 98 1.33 -5.85 1.50
N ARG A 99 2.32 -6.44 0.84
CA ARG A 99 2.60 -7.89 0.95
C ARG A 99 3.30 -8.21 2.28
N TYR A 100 3.63 -9.46 2.59
CA TYR A 100 4.56 -9.78 3.68
C TYR A 100 5.87 -8.98 3.59
N TRP A 101 6.55 -8.80 4.73
CA TRP A 101 7.82 -8.10 4.76
C TRP A 101 8.95 -9.02 4.28
N SER A 102 9.83 -8.46 3.44
CA SER A 102 11.01 -9.19 2.97
C SER A 102 12.02 -9.40 4.11
N SER A 103 12.75 -10.51 4.11
CA SER A 103 13.86 -10.74 5.04
C SER A 103 14.94 -9.65 4.99
N ASN A 104 15.09 -8.97 3.85
CA ASN A 104 15.98 -7.83 3.67
C ASN A 104 15.29 -6.46 3.77
N THR A 105 14.16 -6.36 4.49
CA THR A 105 13.46 -5.08 4.69
C THR A 105 14.33 -4.03 5.38
N ASP A 106 14.27 -2.79 4.90
CA ASP A 106 15.07 -1.67 5.42
C ASP A 106 14.68 -1.28 6.85
N TYR A 107 13.53 -1.74 7.35
CA TYR A 107 13.02 -1.40 8.68
C TYR A 107 13.61 -2.24 9.81
N ALA A 108 14.06 -3.46 9.52
CA ALA A 108 14.55 -4.39 10.53
C ALA A 108 15.95 -4.01 11.01
N LYS A 109 16.22 -4.08 12.32
CA LYS A 109 17.55 -3.82 12.91
C LYS A 109 18.65 -4.68 12.28
N GLN A 110 18.34 -5.92 11.91
CA GLN A 110 19.25 -6.85 11.24
C GLN A 110 19.76 -6.31 9.89
N ASN A 111 18.98 -5.42 9.25
CA ASN A 111 19.30 -4.78 7.97
C ASN A 111 19.71 -3.30 8.14
N GLY A 112 19.98 -2.86 9.37
CA GLY A 112 20.35 -1.47 9.68
C GLY A 112 19.18 -0.52 9.95
N GLY A 113 17.95 -1.04 10.04
CA GLY A 113 16.76 -0.27 10.44
C GLY A 113 16.62 -0.07 11.95
N GLU A 114 15.50 0.50 12.37
CA GLU A 114 15.27 0.89 13.77
C GLU A 114 14.44 -0.13 14.57
N TRP A 115 13.77 -1.05 13.90
CA TRP A 115 12.66 -1.81 14.48
C TRP A 115 12.98 -3.29 14.69
N ASP A 116 12.38 -3.87 15.74
CA ASP A 116 12.51 -5.30 16.03
C ASP A 116 11.63 -6.13 15.10
N PHE A 117 12.28 -7.07 14.39
CA PHE A 117 11.66 -8.04 13.50
C PHE A 117 12.18 -9.44 13.82
N ILE A 118 11.34 -10.45 13.68
CA ILE A 118 11.81 -11.83 13.48
C ILE A 118 12.14 -11.93 11.99
N VAL A 119 13.40 -12.19 11.66
CA VAL A 119 13.88 -12.30 10.28
C VAL A 119 14.27 -13.75 10.04
N GLU A 120 13.64 -14.37 9.04
CA GLU A 120 13.94 -15.72 8.59
C GLU A 120 14.43 -15.70 7.13
N THR A 121 14.40 -16.84 6.44
CA THR A 121 15.06 -16.98 5.12
C THR A 121 14.61 -15.92 4.10
N GLU A 122 13.31 -15.87 3.79
CA GLU A 122 12.77 -14.94 2.78
C GLU A 122 11.88 -13.84 3.35
N LYS A 123 11.37 -14.04 4.57
CA LYS A 123 10.34 -13.20 5.16
C LYS A 123 10.77 -12.66 6.51
N ALA A 124 10.14 -11.57 6.91
CA ALA A 124 10.33 -10.98 8.22
C ALA A 124 8.97 -10.61 8.82
N LEU A 125 8.87 -10.64 10.15
CA LEU A 125 7.68 -10.29 10.88
C LEU A 125 8.00 -9.18 11.89
N PRO A 126 7.39 -7.97 11.78
CA PRO A 126 7.57 -6.92 12.78
C PRO A 126 6.98 -7.34 14.12
N THR A 127 7.75 -7.22 15.20
CA THR A 127 7.32 -7.60 16.56
C THR A 127 7.07 -6.42 17.48
N SER A 128 7.36 -5.19 17.02
CA SER A 128 7.23 -3.98 17.82
C SER A 128 6.00 -3.14 17.41
N GLN A 129 5.23 -2.68 18.40
CA GLN A 129 4.11 -1.74 18.16
C GLN A 129 4.59 -0.41 17.57
N GLY A 130 5.77 0.05 17.98
CA GLY A 130 6.34 1.32 17.50
C GLY A 130 6.55 1.36 15.99
N PHE A 131 6.86 0.22 15.36
CA PHE A 131 6.95 0.11 13.90
C PHE A 131 5.62 0.45 13.23
N TRP A 132 4.53 -0.16 13.69
CA TRP A 132 3.19 0.08 13.16
C TRP A 132 2.73 1.51 13.39
N ASP A 133 3.04 2.09 14.57
CA ASP A 133 2.73 3.48 14.88
C ASP A 133 3.49 4.44 13.96
N TYR A 134 4.77 4.18 13.69
CA TYR A 134 5.58 4.93 12.73
C TYR A 134 4.99 4.81 11.32
N LEU A 135 4.83 3.58 10.82
CA LEU A 135 4.41 3.30 9.45
C LEU A 135 3.05 3.95 9.14
N LEU A 136 2.06 3.72 10.01
CA LEU A 136 0.71 4.23 9.80
C LEU A 136 0.59 5.74 10.10
N ARG A 137 1.41 6.31 10.98
CA ARG A 137 1.45 7.77 11.19
C ARG A 137 1.98 8.48 9.96
N GLU A 138 3.09 8.01 9.39
CA GLU A 138 3.63 8.55 8.14
C GLU A 138 2.63 8.33 7.00
N ALA A 139 2.01 7.14 6.91
CA ALA A 139 1.10 6.83 5.83
C ALA A 139 -0.17 7.68 5.78
N ARG A 140 -0.68 8.11 6.93
CA ARG A 140 -1.81 9.06 6.98
C ARG A 140 -1.51 10.39 6.31
N THR A 141 -0.24 10.81 6.24
CA THR A 141 0.13 12.11 5.64
C THR A 141 -0.14 12.17 4.14
N TRP A 142 -0.13 11.02 3.46
CA TRP A 142 -0.45 10.93 2.04
C TRP A 142 -1.86 10.42 1.76
N GLY A 143 -2.73 10.32 2.77
CA GLY A 143 -4.14 10.00 2.57
C GLY A 143 -4.54 8.54 2.82
N LEU A 144 -3.65 7.72 3.43
CA LEU A 144 -4.01 6.35 3.81
C LEU A 144 -5.27 6.34 4.69
N ARG A 145 -6.24 5.54 4.26
CA ARG A 145 -7.47 5.24 5.02
C ARG A 145 -7.50 3.82 5.52
N THR A 146 -7.03 2.87 4.71
CA THR A 146 -7.05 1.44 5.02
C THR A 146 -5.75 0.81 4.57
N TYR A 147 -5.13 0.06 5.48
CA TYR A 147 -3.95 -0.75 5.21
C TYR A 147 -4.40 -2.18 4.87
N GLU A 148 -3.96 -2.69 3.73
CA GLU A 148 -4.27 -4.04 3.28
C GLU A 148 -3.01 -4.90 3.35
N GLN A 149 -3.01 -5.91 4.22
CA GLN A 149 -1.90 -6.85 4.36
C GLN A 149 -2.23 -8.16 3.63
N ASP A 150 -1.49 -8.45 2.57
CA ASP A 150 -1.71 -9.58 1.68
C ASP A 150 -0.62 -10.67 1.82
N TRP A 151 -0.87 -11.86 1.27
CA TRP A 151 0.00 -13.04 1.32
C TRP A 151 0.32 -13.54 2.74
N LEU A 152 -0.53 -13.23 3.71
CA LEU A 152 -0.38 -13.69 5.09
C LEU A 152 -0.34 -15.22 5.19
N TYR A 153 -1.11 -15.94 4.38
CA TYR A 153 -1.03 -17.40 4.36
C TYR A 153 0.40 -17.91 4.07
N ASN A 154 1.09 -17.28 3.12
CA ASN A 154 2.47 -17.65 2.79
C ASN A 154 3.45 -17.25 3.89
N GLU A 155 3.24 -16.10 4.53
CA GLU A 155 4.04 -15.69 5.69
C GLU A 155 3.92 -16.69 6.84
N PHE A 156 2.69 -17.02 7.24
CA PHE A 156 2.40 -17.96 8.33
C PHE A 156 2.82 -19.41 8.03
N ARG A 157 2.85 -19.81 6.76
CA ARG A 157 3.28 -21.15 6.39
C ARG A 157 4.80 -21.26 6.30
N ASP A 158 5.47 -20.20 5.84
CA ASP A 158 6.88 -20.24 5.49
C ASP A 158 7.79 -19.69 6.60
N MET A 159 7.24 -19.21 7.72
CA MET A 159 8.02 -18.75 8.87
C MET A 159 7.93 -19.72 10.05
N ASP A 160 9.07 -20.26 10.47
CA ASP A 160 9.19 -21.20 11.60
C ASP A 160 8.60 -20.62 12.88
N CYS A 161 8.79 -19.32 13.14
CA CYS A 161 8.23 -18.67 14.34
C CYS A 161 6.69 -18.63 14.39
N THR A 162 6.01 -18.95 13.29
CA THR A 162 4.55 -18.96 13.18
C THR A 162 3.94 -20.36 13.16
N LEU A 163 4.79 -21.40 13.16
CA LEU A 163 4.36 -22.79 13.22
C LEU A 163 4.21 -23.21 14.69
N GLU A 164 3.02 -23.73 15.04
CA GLU A 164 2.73 -24.32 16.36
C GLU A 164 3.23 -25.76 16.50
#